data_AF-A0A4Z0VSB3-F1
#
_entry.id   AF-A0A4Z0VSB3-F1
#
_cell.length_a   1.000
_cell.length_b   1.000
_cell.length_c   1.000
_cell.angle_alpha   90.00
_cell.angle_beta   90.00
_cell.angle_gamma   90.00
#
_symmetry.space_group_name_H-M   'P 1'
#
loop_
_entity.id
_entity.type
_entity.pdbx_description
1 polymer ?
#
loop_
_entity_poly.entity_id
_entity_poly.type
_entity_poly.pdbx_seq_one_letter_code
_entity_poly.pdbx_strand_id
1 'polypeptide(L)'
;MSKMKPIEQAIIEDLFEMGDGWILDFNNDSLQKFVKKSIDINIYKDENYTDYKSKAKKMKQIFEEESDKKVAKLLKDLIEYYEGYAYKNKKENRKEEIDEINKVIGRLSKAEGFSIDVQNNISWKKLEEEIEYYMKKDNYEFILDRLHTFTVKFLKYILEKHNIQSKNQKNNNLPLHSLIGNLKNYYIENNAIDSEFSLKAISINISLFEKFNDIRNNKSYAHDNIILNKIESEFVIRNIINTINFISNIETINEEKEFHLL
;
A
#
# COMPACT_ATOMS: atom_id res chain seq x y z
N MET A 1 -5.40 0.46 -13.77
CA MET A 1 -6.85 0.51 -13.55
C MET A 1 -7.11 0.43 -12.06
N SER A 2 -7.87 1.41 -11.53
CA SER A 2 -8.10 1.47 -10.10
C SER A 2 -9.09 0.42 -9.62
N LYS A 3 -8.91 -0.08 -8.40
CA LYS A 3 -9.85 -0.97 -7.72
C LYS A 3 -10.95 -0.19 -6.96
N MET A 4 -11.34 0.99 -7.45
CA MET A 4 -12.43 1.79 -6.87
C MET A 4 -13.78 1.11 -7.12
N LYS A 5 -14.66 1.07 -6.12
CA LYS A 5 -15.98 0.47 -6.21
C LYS A 5 -17.01 1.49 -6.74
N PRO A 6 -18.07 1.06 -7.44
CA PRO A 6 -19.10 1.97 -7.95
C PRO A 6 -19.76 2.87 -6.89
N ILE A 7 -19.98 2.34 -5.68
CA ILE A 7 -20.56 3.10 -4.56
C ILE A 7 -19.60 4.19 -4.06
N GLU A 8 -18.30 3.91 -4.02
CA GLU A 8 -17.27 4.87 -3.62
C GLU A 8 -17.17 5.99 -4.67
N GLN A 9 -17.23 5.61 -5.95
CA GLN A 9 -17.24 6.57 -7.05
C GLN A 9 -18.47 7.48 -6.99
N ALA A 10 -19.65 6.98 -6.63
CA ALA A 10 -20.84 7.80 -6.47
C ALA A 10 -20.69 8.86 -5.37
N ILE A 11 -20.10 8.50 -4.22
CA ILE A 11 -19.82 9.43 -3.12
C ILE A 11 -18.82 10.52 -3.55
N ILE A 12 -17.78 10.12 -4.29
CA ILE A 12 -16.76 11.03 -4.84
C ILE A 12 -17.41 12.02 -5.83
N GLU A 13 -18.23 11.51 -6.75
CA GLU A 13 -18.92 12.34 -7.74
C GLU A 13 -19.88 13.34 -7.10
N ASP A 14 -20.57 12.93 -6.03
CA ASP A 14 -21.48 13.80 -5.30
C ASP A 14 -20.73 14.85 -4.46
N LEU A 15 -19.62 14.50 -3.81
CA LEU A 15 -18.79 15.46 -3.07
C LEU A 15 -18.23 16.56 -3.97
N PHE A 16 -17.75 16.17 -5.17
CA PHE A 16 -17.10 17.09 -6.10
C PHE A 16 -18.04 17.72 -7.13
N GLU A 17 -19.36 17.60 -6.94
CA GLU A 17 -20.41 18.22 -7.77
C GLU A 17 -20.30 17.82 -9.26
N MET A 18 -20.10 16.53 -9.51
CA MET A 18 -19.82 15.98 -10.85
C MET A 18 -21.05 15.66 -11.70
N GLY A 19 -22.26 15.77 -11.14
CA GLY A 19 -23.52 15.34 -11.78
C GLY A 19 -23.78 15.96 -13.15
N ASP A 20 -23.52 17.26 -13.31
CA ASP A 20 -23.77 18.00 -14.56
C ASP A 20 -22.53 18.07 -15.49
N GLY A 21 -21.53 17.22 -15.26
CA GLY A 21 -20.30 17.22 -16.04
C GLY A 21 -19.24 18.25 -15.59
N TRP A 22 -19.53 18.98 -14.51
CA TRP A 22 -18.63 19.91 -13.84
C TRP A 22 -17.80 19.23 -12.76
N ILE A 23 -16.88 19.98 -12.14
CA ILE A 23 -16.14 19.55 -10.96
C ILE A 23 -15.89 20.84 -10.18
N LEU A 24 -16.60 21.03 -9.07
CA LEU A 24 -16.51 22.25 -8.24
C LEU A 24 -16.47 23.54 -9.09
N ASP A 25 -15.54 24.45 -8.82
CA ASP A 25 -15.27 25.68 -9.58
C ASP A 25 -14.17 25.55 -10.64
N PHE A 26 -13.78 24.33 -11.02
CA PHE A 26 -12.75 24.14 -12.04
C PHE A 26 -13.24 24.49 -13.45
N ASN A 27 -12.45 25.29 -14.16
CA ASN A 27 -12.50 25.39 -15.62
C ASN A 27 -11.52 24.40 -16.25
N ASN A 28 -11.50 24.31 -17.59
CA ASN A 28 -10.65 23.32 -18.27
C ASN A 28 -9.15 23.53 -17.97
N ASP A 29 -8.69 24.79 -17.96
CA ASP A 29 -7.28 25.12 -17.71
C ASP A 29 -6.87 24.88 -16.26
N SER A 30 -7.72 25.26 -15.30
CA SER A 30 -7.44 25.04 -13.88
C SER A 30 -7.49 23.56 -13.53
N LEU A 31 -8.43 22.80 -14.09
CA LEU A 31 -8.47 21.35 -13.93
C LEU A 31 -7.23 20.68 -14.52
N GLN A 32 -6.84 21.05 -15.74
CA GLN A 32 -5.65 20.51 -16.39
C GLN A 32 -4.40 20.74 -15.53
N LYS A 33 -4.18 21.99 -15.08
CA LYS A 33 -3.03 22.34 -14.24
C LYS A 33 -3.07 21.59 -12.91
N PHE A 34 -4.24 21.47 -12.31
CA PHE A 34 -4.43 20.74 -11.06
C PHE A 34 -4.05 19.27 -11.21
N VAL A 35 -4.62 18.56 -12.19
CA VAL A 35 -4.31 17.15 -12.43
C VAL A 35 -2.85 16.94 -12.84
N LYS A 36 -2.29 17.81 -13.69
CA LYS A 36 -0.88 17.74 -14.08
C LYS A 36 0.05 17.93 -12.88
N LYS A 37 -0.26 18.86 -11.98
CA LYS A 37 0.52 19.08 -10.75
C LYS A 37 0.39 17.90 -9.79
N SER A 38 -0.79 17.29 -9.71
CA SER A 38 -1.05 16.16 -8.81
C SER A 38 -0.37 14.88 -9.32
N ILE A 39 -0.72 14.40 -10.51
CA ILE A 39 -0.34 13.05 -10.97
C ILE A 39 0.45 13.03 -12.27
N ASP A 40 0.94 14.18 -12.71
CA ASP A 40 1.74 14.35 -13.92
C ASP A 40 1.03 13.95 -15.23
N ILE A 41 -0.32 14.00 -15.27
CA ILE A 41 -1.13 13.72 -16.46
C ILE A 41 -1.70 15.00 -17.06
N ASN A 42 -1.62 15.12 -18.38
CA ASN A 42 -2.35 16.13 -19.14
C ASN A 42 -3.64 15.56 -19.73
N ILE A 43 -4.74 15.75 -19.01
CA ILE A 43 -6.08 15.21 -19.31
C ILE A 43 -6.72 15.73 -20.61
N TYR A 44 -6.05 16.62 -21.36
CA TYR A 44 -6.52 17.11 -22.66
C TYR A 44 -5.51 16.93 -23.79
N LYS A 45 -4.28 16.50 -23.51
CA LYS A 45 -3.20 16.43 -24.51
C LYS A 45 -2.47 15.09 -24.55
N ASP A 46 -2.45 14.34 -23.46
CA ASP A 46 -1.83 13.02 -23.46
C ASP A 46 -2.63 12.09 -24.38
N GLU A 47 -1.96 11.16 -25.05
CA GLU A 47 -2.54 10.32 -26.12
C GLU A 47 -3.80 9.56 -25.69
N ASN A 48 -3.85 9.11 -24.44
CA ASN A 48 -5.01 8.39 -23.89
C ASN A 48 -6.21 9.31 -23.59
N TYR A 49 -6.03 10.63 -23.62
CA TYR A 49 -7.02 11.61 -23.17
C TYR A 49 -7.44 12.61 -24.27
N THR A 50 -7.18 12.30 -25.54
CA THR A 50 -7.47 13.20 -26.67
C THR A 50 -8.96 13.38 -26.98
N ASP A 51 -9.81 12.47 -26.50
CA ASP A 51 -11.26 12.57 -26.71
C ASP A 51 -11.87 13.83 -26.09
N TYR A 52 -12.77 14.49 -26.84
CA TYR A 52 -13.58 15.57 -26.31
C TYR A 52 -14.67 15.02 -25.38
N LYS A 53 -14.40 15.07 -24.09
CA LYS A 53 -15.29 14.63 -23.00
C LYS A 53 -15.46 15.76 -21.99
N SER A 54 -16.58 15.75 -21.25
CA SER A 54 -16.78 16.69 -20.13
C SER A 54 -15.69 16.52 -19.07
N LYS A 55 -15.50 17.53 -18.22
CA LYS A 55 -14.53 17.48 -17.11
C LYS A 55 -14.76 16.26 -16.22
N ALA A 56 -16.01 16.02 -15.83
CA ALA A 56 -16.37 14.85 -15.03
C ALA A 56 -16.03 13.53 -15.74
N LYS A 57 -16.34 13.40 -17.04
CA LYS A 57 -16.00 12.18 -17.81
C LYS A 57 -14.49 11.96 -17.90
N LYS A 58 -13.69 13.02 -18.00
CA LYS A 58 -12.22 12.92 -17.98
C LYS A 58 -11.70 12.47 -16.62
N MET A 59 -12.29 12.95 -15.52
CA MET A 59 -11.95 12.45 -14.18
C MET A 59 -12.32 10.98 -13.98
N LYS A 60 -13.50 10.56 -14.46
CA LYS A 60 -13.89 9.14 -14.43
C LYS A 60 -12.91 8.27 -15.19
N GLN A 61 -12.46 8.74 -16.36
CA GLN A 61 -11.44 8.04 -17.14
C GLN A 61 -10.14 7.85 -16.34
N ILE A 62 -9.69 8.85 -15.57
CA ILE A 62 -8.53 8.69 -14.68
C ILE A 62 -8.80 7.61 -13.62
N PHE A 63 -9.99 7.62 -13.01
CA PHE A 63 -10.36 6.62 -12.00
C PHE A 63 -10.37 5.20 -12.58
N GLU A 64 -10.78 5.04 -13.84
CA GLU A 64 -10.85 3.75 -14.52
C GLU A 64 -9.47 3.27 -15.02
N GLU A 65 -8.68 4.15 -15.64
CA GLU A 65 -7.49 3.76 -16.40
C GLU A 65 -6.20 3.80 -15.57
N GLU A 66 -6.05 4.75 -14.66
CA GLU A 66 -4.81 4.96 -13.93
C GLU A 66 -4.59 3.97 -12.77
N SER A 67 -3.42 4.03 -12.15
CA SER A 67 -3.09 3.20 -10.99
C SER A 67 -3.75 3.71 -9.71
N ASP A 68 -4.01 2.80 -8.76
CA ASP A 68 -4.54 3.13 -7.44
C ASP A 68 -3.74 4.24 -6.74
N LYS A 69 -2.41 4.23 -6.88
CA LYS A 69 -1.53 5.29 -6.35
C LYS A 69 -1.86 6.67 -6.91
N LYS A 70 -1.99 6.78 -8.23
CA LYS A 70 -2.31 8.05 -8.89
C LYS A 70 -3.70 8.52 -8.46
N VAL A 71 -4.68 7.61 -8.49
CA VAL A 71 -6.05 7.93 -8.07
C VAL A 71 -6.11 8.36 -6.61
N ALA A 72 -5.45 7.64 -5.70
CA ALA A 72 -5.39 8.00 -4.28
C ALA A 72 -4.76 9.36 -4.05
N LYS A 73 -3.65 9.66 -4.74
CA LYS A 73 -2.98 10.97 -4.67
C LYS A 73 -3.90 12.07 -5.18
N LEU A 74 -4.56 11.86 -6.33
CA LEU A 74 -5.46 12.85 -6.91
C LEU A 74 -6.67 13.13 -6.01
N LEU A 75 -7.27 12.09 -5.43
CA LEU A 75 -8.38 12.24 -4.48
C LEU A 75 -7.94 12.98 -3.22
N LYS A 76 -6.75 12.70 -2.69
CA LYS A 76 -6.20 13.42 -1.53
C LYS A 76 -6.06 14.90 -1.82
N ASP A 77 -5.46 15.25 -2.96
CA ASP A 77 -5.27 16.65 -3.37
C ASP A 77 -6.64 17.33 -3.62
N LEU A 78 -7.64 16.59 -4.14
CA LEU A 78 -9.00 17.10 -4.34
C LEU A 78 -9.76 17.35 -3.04
N ILE A 79 -9.58 16.52 -2.01
CA ILE A 79 -10.16 16.77 -0.69
C ILE A 79 -9.59 18.08 -0.11
N GLU A 80 -8.27 18.26 -0.16
CA GLU A 80 -7.64 19.49 0.32
C GLU A 80 -8.17 20.73 -0.43
N TYR A 81 -8.35 20.62 -1.74
CA TYR A 81 -8.98 21.67 -2.53
C TYR A 81 -10.44 21.92 -2.11
N TYR A 82 -11.22 20.84 -1.95
CA TYR A 82 -12.62 20.90 -1.56
C TYR A 82 -12.81 21.57 -0.20
N GLU A 83 -11.97 21.29 0.79
CA GLU A 83 -12.06 21.93 2.11
C GLU A 83 -11.91 23.46 2.01
N GLY A 84 -10.95 23.94 1.21
CA GLY A 84 -10.80 25.37 0.93
C GLY A 84 -11.99 25.96 0.16
N TYR A 85 -12.47 25.24 -0.86
CA TYR A 85 -13.66 25.61 -1.62
C TYR A 85 -14.92 25.69 -0.72
N ALA A 86 -15.15 24.68 0.12
CA ALA A 86 -16.30 24.58 1.01
C ALA A 86 -16.28 25.69 2.07
N TYR A 87 -15.10 25.96 2.66
CA TYR A 87 -14.92 27.07 3.59
C TYR A 87 -15.25 28.42 2.94
N LYS A 88 -14.70 28.68 1.74
CA LYS A 88 -14.93 29.92 0.99
C LYS A 88 -16.40 30.13 0.62
N ASN A 89 -17.08 29.05 0.21
CA ASN A 89 -18.46 29.08 -0.26
C ASN A 89 -19.50 28.82 0.84
N LYS A 90 -19.08 28.67 2.11
CA LYS A 90 -19.95 28.37 3.26
C LYS A 90 -20.85 27.16 3.02
N LYS A 91 -20.29 26.12 2.39
CA LYS A 91 -21.00 24.86 2.14
C LYS A 91 -21.29 24.14 3.46
N GLU A 92 -22.30 23.28 3.44
CA GLU A 92 -22.61 22.41 4.57
C GLU A 92 -21.44 21.47 4.88
N ASN A 93 -21.38 21.02 6.13
CA ASN A 93 -20.34 20.12 6.56
C ASN A 93 -20.59 18.71 6.02
N ARG A 94 -19.71 18.23 5.14
CA ARG A 94 -19.77 16.91 4.50
C ARG A 94 -18.71 15.95 5.04
N LYS A 95 -18.51 15.99 6.36
CA LYS A 95 -17.46 15.24 7.05
C LYS A 95 -17.58 13.74 6.86
N GLU A 96 -18.80 13.20 6.85
CA GLU A 96 -19.03 11.76 6.69
C GLU A 96 -18.57 11.27 5.32
N GLU A 97 -18.87 12.02 4.26
CA GLU A 97 -18.40 11.71 2.90
C GLU A 97 -16.88 11.85 2.79
N ILE A 98 -16.30 12.90 3.39
CA ILE A 98 -14.83 13.08 3.43
C ILE A 98 -14.16 11.92 4.16
N ASP A 99 -14.69 11.48 5.30
CA ASP A 99 -14.16 10.35 6.07
C ASP A 99 -14.25 9.05 5.26
N GLU A 100 -15.33 8.83 4.50
CA GLU A 100 -15.47 7.68 3.62
C GLU A 100 -14.47 7.70 2.46
N ILE A 101 -14.31 8.84 1.79
CA ILE A 101 -13.30 8.99 0.72
C ILE A 101 -11.89 8.84 1.28
N ASN A 102 -11.60 9.31 2.50
CA ASN A 102 -10.31 9.08 3.16
C ASN A 102 -10.03 7.59 3.42
N LYS A 103 -11.05 6.77 3.72
CA LYS A 103 -10.89 5.30 3.79
C LYS A 103 -10.57 4.72 2.42
N VAL A 104 -11.22 5.20 1.36
CA VAL A 104 -10.91 4.81 -0.03
C VAL A 104 -9.47 5.18 -0.38
N ILE A 105 -9.03 6.40 -0.11
CA ILE A 105 -7.64 6.84 -0.30
C ILE A 105 -6.69 5.94 0.47
N GLY A 106 -6.99 5.61 1.72
CA GLY A 106 -6.20 4.67 2.51
C GLY A 106 -6.07 3.31 1.83
N ARG A 107 -7.19 2.73 1.38
CA ARG A 107 -7.23 1.44 0.66
C ARG A 107 -6.45 1.49 -0.66
N LEU A 108 -6.64 2.53 -1.46
CA LEU A 108 -5.96 2.70 -2.76
C LEU A 108 -4.47 3.03 -2.58
N SER A 109 -4.09 3.77 -1.53
CA SER A 109 -2.68 4.02 -1.18
C SER A 109 -1.99 2.74 -0.67
N LYS A 110 -2.74 1.86 0.00
CA LYS A 110 -2.28 0.54 0.45
C LYS A 110 -2.13 -0.47 -0.69
N ALA A 111 -2.56 -0.17 -1.91
CA ALA A 111 -2.23 -1.01 -3.07
C ALA A 111 -0.71 -1.04 -3.39
N GLU A 112 0.11 -0.15 -2.80
CA GLU A 112 1.58 -0.26 -2.74
C GLU A 112 2.12 -0.52 -1.32
N GLY A 113 1.26 -0.81 -0.34
CA GLY A 113 1.60 -0.98 1.08
C GLY A 113 0.64 -1.92 1.82
N PHE A 114 1.15 -3.10 2.17
CA PHE A 114 0.59 -4.10 3.09
C PHE A 114 -0.94 -4.13 3.20
N SER A 115 -1.60 -4.92 2.34
CA SER A 115 -2.96 -5.40 2.60
C SER A 115 -2.92 -6.92 2.76
N ILE A 116 -2.60 -7.38 3.96
CA ILE A 116 -3.13 -8.66 4.38
C ILE A 116 -4.53 -8.38 4.91
N ASP A 117 -5.50 -9.18 4.50
CA ASP A 117 -6.82 -9.21 5.13
C ASP A 117 -6.70 -9.76 6.58
N VAL A 118 -6.19 -8.94 7.50
CA VAL A 118 -6.03 -9.27 8.94
C VAL A 118 -7.21 -8.75 9.76
N GLN A 119 -8.40 -8.59 9.15
CA GLN A 119 -9.51 -7.82 9.72
C GLN A 119 -9.94 -8.23 11.14
N ASN A 120 -9.50 -9.38 11.67
CA ASN A 120 -9.90 -9.88 12.98
C ASN A 120 -8.78 -9.96 14.06
N ASN A 121 -7.54 -9.50 13.81
CA ASN A 121 -6.48 -9.59 14.83
C ASN A 121 -5.97 -8.22 15.32
N ILE A 122 -6.55 -7.74 16.42
CA ILE A 122 -6.24 -6.45 17.09
C ILE A 122 -4.73 -6.24 17.30
N SER A 123 -3.97 -7.32 17.55
CA SER A 123 -2.52 -7.23 17.78
C SER A 123 -1.72 -6.85 16.53
N TRP A 124 -2.22 -7.14 15.32
CA TRP A 124 -1.54 -6.83 14.06
C TRP A 124 -1.78 -5.40 13.62
N LYS A 125 -3.03 -4.95 13.72
CA LYS A 125 -3.42 -3.58 13.41
C LYS A 125 -2.61 -2.56 14.22
N LYS A 126 -2.39 -2.86 15.51
CA LYS A 126 -1.55 -2.01 16.36
C LYS A 126 -0.08 -1.94 15.90
N LEU A 127 0.50 -3.05 15.43
CA LEU A 127 1.87 -3.05 14.90
C LEU A 127 1.96 -2.24 13.61
N GLU A 128 0.98 -2.37 12.72
CA GLU A 128 0.88 -1.60 11.48
C GLU A 128 0.74 -0.10 11.76
N GLU A 129 -0.17 0.28 12.67
CA GLU A 129 -0.39 1.67 13.08
C GLU A 129 0.89 2.29 13.69
N GLU A 130 1.63 1.54 14.51
CA GLU A 130 2.90 1.99 15.07
C GLU A 130 3.99 2.16 14.00
N ILE A 131 4.10 1.21 13.05
CA ILE A 131 5.03 1.32 11.92
C ILE A 131 4.69 2.57 11.09
N GLU A 132 3.43 2.73 10.69
CA GLU A 132 2.98 3.89 9.92
C GLU A 132 3.23 5.21 10.65
N TYR A 133 2.99 5.25 11.97
CA TYR A 133 3.22 6.44 12.79
C TYR A 133 4.69 6.87 12.76
N TYR A 134 5.62 5.94 12.96
CA TYR A 134 7.05 6.25 12.94
C TYR A 134 7.56 6.59 11.54
N MET A 135 7.02 5.94 10.49
CA MET A 135 7.33 6.31 9.09
C MET A 135 6.91 7.74 8.78
N LYS A 136 5.72 8.17 9.20
CA LYS A 136 5.21 9.53 8.98
C LYS A 136 6.05 10.62 9.66
N LYS A 137 6.77 10.26 10.72
CA LYS A 137 7.67 11.15 11.46
C LYS A 137 9.14 11.02 11.03
N ASP A 138 9.42 10.20 10.02
CA ASP A 138 10.76 9.81 9.59
C ASP A 138 11.62 9.18 10.69
N ASN A 139 11.04 8.63 11.75
CA ASN A 139 11.81 8.05 12.86
C ASN A 139 12.00 6.54 12.66
N TYR A 140 12.70 6.16 11.60
CA TYR A 140 12.87 4.78 11.13
C TYR A 140 13.56 3.86 12.14
N GLU A 141 14.39 4.43 13.00
CA GLU A 141 15.13 3.75 14.05
C GLU A 141 14.22 3.08 15.11
N PHE A 142 12.98 3.56 15.29
CA PHE A 142 11.98 2.94 16.17
C PHE A 142 11.14 1.85 15.48
N ILE A 143 11.29 1.68 14.15
CA ILE A 143 10.48 0.75 13.36
C ILE A 143 11.05 -0.68 13.42
N LEU A 144 12.36 -0.84 13.58
CA LEU A 144 13.08 -2.12 13.44
C LEU A 144 12.41 -3.27 14.21
N ASP A 145 12.13 -3.09 15.50
CA ASP A 145 11.54 -4.13 16.34
C ASP A 145 10.07 -4.44 15.97
N ARG A 146 9.30 -3.40 15.63
CA ARG A 146 7.90 -3.54 15.22
C ARG A 146 7.78 -4.25 13.89
N LEU A 147 8.58 -3.84 12.91
CA LEU A 147 8.63 -4.47 11.60
C LEU A 147 9.12 -5.91 11.71
N HIS A 148 10.13 -6.21 12.52
CA HIS A 148 10.56 -7.59 12.75
C HIS A 148 9.43 -8.45 13.32
N THR A 149 8.80 -8.00 14.41
CA THR A 149 7.70 -8.73 15.06
C THR A 149 6.56 -8.99 14.08
N PHE A 150 6.21 -7.96 13.31
CA PHE A 150 5.19 -8.04 12.28
C PHE A 150 5.56 -9.01 11.15
N THR A 151 6.79 -8.97 10.66
CA THR A 151 7.26 -9.87 9.59
C THR A 151 7.22 -11.34 10.04
N VAL A 152 7.67 -11.64 11.27
CA VAL A 152 7.60 -13.00 11.82
C VAL A 152 6.15 -13.49 11.87
N LYS A 153 5.24 -12.64 12.37
CA LYS A 153 3.81 -12.96 12.43
C LYS A 153 3.24 -13.19 11.02
N PHE A 154 3.54 -12.29 10.09
CA PHE A 154 3.13 -12.35 8.68
C PHE A 154 3.49 -13.69 8.03
N LEU A 155 4.78 -14.04 8.08
CA LEU A 155 5.24 -15.25 7.40
C LEU A 155 4.68 -16.50 8.05
N LYS A 156 4.53 -16.53 9.38
CA LYS A 156 3.88 -17.66 10.05
C LYS A 156 2.43 -17.84 9.59
N TYR A 157 1.69 -16.75 9.48
CA TYR A 157 0.31 -16.79 8.97
C TYR A 157 0.25 -17.37 7.55
N ILE A 158 1.11 -16.92 6.63
CA ILE A 158 1.15 -17.47 5.26
C ILE A 158 1.54 -18.95 5.26
N LEU A 159 2.58 -19.32 6.02
CA LEU A 159 3.01 -20.72 6.09
C LEU A 159 1.88 -21.60 6.64
N GLU A 160 1.17 -21.16 7.68
CA GLU A 160 0.02 -21.87 8.23
C GLU A 160 -1.10 -22.02 7.21
N LYS A 161 -1.40 -20.97 6.43
CA LYS A 161 -2.38 -21.00 5.34
C LYS A 161 -2.05 -22.08 4.30
N HIS A 162 -0.77 -22.24 3.97
CA HIS A 162 -0.28 -23.25 3.03
C HIS A 162 0.04 -24.61 3.67
N ASN A 163 -0.33 -24.81 4.94
CA ASN A 163 -0.03 -26.03 5.71
C ASN A 163 1.47 -26.36 5.82
N ILE A 164 2.34 -25.35 5.79
CA ILE A 164 3.79 -25.46 5.93
C ILE A 164 4.18 -25.28 7.40
N GLN A 165 5.03 -26.17 7.92
CA GLN A 165 5.48 -26.08 9.31
C GLN A 165 6.34 -24.84 9.56
N SER A 166 5.92 -24.03 10.54
CA SER A 166 6.62 -22.82 11.01
C SER A 166 7.49 -23.04 12.26
N LYS A 167 7.63 -24.30 12.69
CA LYS A 167 8.40 -24.73 13.86
C LYS A 167 9.37 -25.83 13.48
N ASN A 168 10.45 -25.95 14.25
CA ASN A 168 11.40 -27.05 14.07
C ASN A 168 10.90 -28.36 14.72
N GLN A 169 11.66 -29.45 14.53
CA GLN A 169 11.37 -30.77 15.10
C GLN A 169 11.25 -30.79 16.63
N LYS A 170 11.81 -29.78 17.32
CA LYS A 170 11.73 -29.63 18.79
C LYS A 170 10.59 -28.69 19.22
N ASN A 171 9.66 -28.36 18.33
CA ASN A 171 8.54 -27.45 18.56
C ASN A 171 8.95 -26.00 18.88
N ASN A 172 10.18 -25.60 18.57
CA ASN A 172 10.65 -24.22 18.72
C ASN A 172 10.33 -23.40 17.47
N ASN A 173 10.14 -22.09 17.66
CA ASN A 173 9.92 -21.14 16.57
C ASN A 173 11.12 -21.11 15.62
N LEU A 174 10.86 -21.13 14.30
CA LEU A 174 11.89 -20.93 13.29
C LEU A 174 12.34 -19.45 13.23
N PRO A 175 13.63 -19.20 12.93
CA PRO A 175 14.11 -17.85 12.68
C PRO A 175 13.59 -17.31 11.35
N LEU A 176 13.63 -15.99 11.21
CA LEU A 176 13.00 -15.28 10.09
C LEU A 176 13.48 -15.74 8.70
N HIS A 177 14.79 -15.94 8.54
CA HIS A 177 15.38 -16.43 7.29
C HIS A 177 14.87 -17.84 6.92
N SER A 178 14.63 -18.72 7.90
CA SER A 178 14.09 -20.06 7.66
C SER A 178 12.62 -20.00 7.23
N LEU A 179 11.82 -19.12 7.82
CA LEU A 179 10.42 -18.93 7.44
C LEU A 179 10.30 -18.54 5.96
N ILE A 180 11.11 -17.58 5.51
CA ILE A 180 11.13 -17.15 4.11
C ILE A 180 11.70 -18.23 3.19
N GLY A 181 12.73 -18.96 3.65
CA GLY A 181 13.28 -20.10 2.89
C GLY A 181 12.21 -21.16 2.61
N ASN A 182 11.41 -21.51 3.62
CA ASN A 182 10.31 -22.46 3.45
C ASN A 182 9.24 -21.94 2.48
N LEU A 183 8.86 -20.66 2.59
CA LEU A 183 7.89 -20.04 1.70
C LEU A 183 8.38 -19.98 0.24
N LYS A 184 9.66 -19.64 0.05
CA LYS A 184 10.31 -19.65 -1.27
C LYS A 184 10.23 -21.02 -1.93
N ASN A 185 10.53 -22.09 -1.17
CA ASN A 185 10.48 -23.45 -1.71
C ASN A 185 9.05 -23.80 -2.16
N TYR A 186 8.05 -23.45 -1.36
CA TYR A 186 6.64 -23.60 -1.73
C TYR A 186 6.30 -22.85 -3.03
N TYR A 187 6.76 -21.60 -3.21
CA TYR A 187 6.52 -20.86 -4.44
C TYR A 187 7.17 -21.48 -5.67
N ILE A 188 8.35 -22.10 -5.52
CA ILE A 188 9.01 -22.83 -6.60
C ILE A 188 8.21 -24.09 -6.97
N GLU A 189 7.82 -24.87 -5.97
CA GLU A 189 7.08 -26.14 -6.16
C GLU A 189 5.72 -25.93 -6.82
N ASN A 190 5.06 -24.79 -6.54
CA ASN A 190 3.72 -24.48 -7.03
C ASN A 190 3.72 -23.51 -8.23
N ASN A 191 4.89 -23.16 -8.79
CA ASN A 191 5.01 -22.16 -9.86
C ASN A 191 4.27 -20.85 -9.55
N ALA A 192 4.32 -20.40 -8.29
CA ALA A 192 3.61 -19.22 -7.80
C ALA A 192 4.22 -17.90 -8.31
N ILE A 193 5.44 -17.96 -8.86
CA ILE A 193 6.22 -16.81 -9.34
C ILE A 193 6.81 -17.15 -10.70
N ASP A 194 6.44 -16.36 -11.72
CA ASP A 194 6.85 -16.61 -13.11
C ASP A 194 8.28 -16.13 -13.41
N SER A 195 8.72 -15.04 -12.77
CA SER A 195 9.98 -14.38 -13.11
C SER A 195 11.17 -14.94 -12.32
N GLU A 196 12.21 -15.36 -13.04
CA GLU A 196 13.50 -15.75 -12.44
C GLU A 196 14.09 -14.62 -11.57
N PHE A 197 13.93 -13.36 -11.99
CA PHE A 197 14.37 -12.20 -11.22
C PHE A 197 13.71 -12.18 -9.83
N SER A 198 12.40 -12.41 -9.78
CA SER A 198 11.63 -12.38 -8.52
C SER A 198 12.04 -13.52 -7.58
N LEU A 199 12.26 -14.73 -8.10
CA LEU A 199 12.79 -15.85 -7.32
C LEU A 199 14.20 -15.57 -6.78
N LYS A 200 15.05 -14.94 -7.59
CA LYS A 200 16.39 -14.52 -7.15
C LYS A 200 16.32 -13.41 -6.10
N ALA A 201 15.42 -12.45 -6.26
CA ALA A 201 15.20 -11.37 -5.32
C ALA A 201 14.77 -11.91 -3.94
N ILE A 202 13.80 -12.83 -3.88
CA ILE A 202 13.43 -13.50 -2.62
C ILE A 202 14.64 -14.21 -2.00
N SER A 203 15.45 -14.89 -2.82
CA SER A 203 16.66 -15.56 -2.34
C SER A 203 17.67 -14.60 -1.70
N ILE A 204 17.88 -13.43 -2.31
CA ILE A 204 18.74 -12.38 -1.75
C ILE A 204 18.15 -11.86 -0.45
N ASN A 205 16.84 -11.61 -0.43
CA ASN A 205 16.15 -11.10 0.74
C ASN A 205 16.26 -12.04 1.95
N ILE A 206 16.31 -13.37 1.78
CA ILE A 206 16.57 -14.31 2.90
C ILE A 206 17.83 -13.91 3.68
N SER A 207 18.92 -13.59 2.99
CA SER A 207 20.17 -13.13 3.63
C SER A 207 20.06 -11.73 4.24
N LEU A 208 19.23 -10.85 3.66
CA LEU A 208 18.97 -9.52 4.23
C LEU A 208 18.14 -9.61 5.51
N PHE A 209 17.19 -10.55 5.59
CA PHE A 209 16.41 -10.82 6.80
C PHE A 209 17.26 -11.40 7.93
N GLU A 210 18.28 -12.19 7.61
CA GLU A 210 19.27 -12.64 8.59
C GLU A 210 20.05 -11.45 9.17
N LYS A 211 20.60 -10.58 8.30
CA LYS A 211 21.29 -9.35 8.71
C LYS A 211 20.37 -8.38 9.46
N PHE A 212 19.08 -8.36 9.12
CA PHE A 212 18.07 -7.55 9.81
C PHE A 212 17.91 -7.97 11.26
N ASN A 213 17.96 -9.28 11.57
CA ASN A 213 17.95 -9.77 12.95
C ASN A 213 19.19 -9.27 13.71
N ASP A 214 20.36 -9.28 13.08
CA ASP A 214 21.59 -8.78 13.69
C ASP A 214 21.54 -7.27 13.97
N ILE A 215 21.00 -6.49 13.03
CA ILE A 215 20.77 -5.05 13.20
C ILE A 215 19.80 -4.80 14.36
N ARG A 216 18.70 -5.55 14.44
CA ARG A 216 17.73 -5.43 15.53
C ARG A 216 18.35 -5.77 16.88
N ASN A 217 19.19 -6.81 16.96
CA ASN A 217 19.82 -7.22 18.22
C ASN A 217 21.00 -6.33 18.65
N ASN A 218 21.79 -5.81 17.69
CA ASN A 218 23.08 -5.16 17.97
C ASN A 218 23.16 -3.69 17.57
N LYS A 219 22.11 -3.11 16.97
CA LYS A 219 22.10 -1.72 16.47
C LYS A 219 20.75 -1.00 16.61
N SER A 220 19.85 -1.52 17.45
CA SER A 220 18.59 -0.88 17.80
C SER A 220 18.61 -0.35 19.24
N TYR A 221 17.64 0.49 19.59
CA TYR A 221 17.40 1.02 20.95
C TYR A 221 17.08 -0.05 22.02
N ALA A 222 17.04 -1.33 21.66
CA ALA A 222 16.83 -2.40 22.62
C ALA A 222 18.00 -2.62 23.58
N HIS A 223 19.23 -2.18 23.23
CA HIS A 223 20.45 -2.32 24.04
C HIS A 223 21.42 -1.13 23.82
N ASP A 224 22.49 -1.02 24.63
CA ASP A 224 23.55 0.01 24.54
C ASP A 224 24.42 -0.16 23.27
N ASN A 225 23.86 0.15 22.10
CA ASN A 225 24.47 -0.10 20.80
C ASN A 225 24.74 1.18 19.99
N ILE A 226 25.72 1.11 19.07
CA ILE A 226 25.87 2.12 18.01
C ILE A 226 24.69 1.98 17.06
N ILE A 227 23.76 2.94 17.13
CA ILE A 227 22.50 2.92 16.39
C ILE A 227 22.78 3.18 14.90
N LEU A 228 22.08 2.44 14.03
CA LEU A 228 22.09 2.71 12.60
C LEU A 228 21.65 4.17 12.36
N ASN A 229 22.32 4.89 11.47
CA ASN A 229 21.90 6.26 11.20
C ASN A 229 20.51 6.26 10.52
N LYS A 230 19.85 7.43 10.52
CA LYS A 230 18.48 7.59 9.98
C LYS A 230 18.33 7.11 8.53
N ILE A 231 19.30 7.44 7.67
CA ILE A 231 19.29 7.10 6.24
C ILE A 231 19.44 5.60 6.03
N GLU A 232 20.38 4.97 6.74
CA GLU A 232 20.55 3.51 6.69
C GLU A 232 19.33 2.79 7.27
N SER A 233 18.74 3.32 8.34
CA SER A 233 17.55 2.75 8.97
C SER A 233 16.39 2.77 7.98
N GLU A 234 16.17 3.91 7.32
CA GLU A 234 15.17 4.05 6.27
C GLU A 234 15.40 3.04 5.14
N PHE A 235 16.63 2.92 4.64
CA PHE A 235 16.97 1.99 3.57
C PHE A 235 16.65 0.54 3.93
N VAL A 236 17.04 0.10 5.13
CA VAL A 236 16.76 -1.24 5.65
C VAL A 236 15.25 -1.46 5.78
N ILE A 237 14.54 -0.55 6.45
CA ILE A 237 13.09 -0.65 6.67
C ILE A 237 12.33 -0.74 5.35
N ARG A 238 12.65 0.13 4.38
CA ARG A 238 12.01 0.12 3.05
C ARG A 238 12.27 -1.18 2.29
N ASN A 239 13.48 -1.73 2.37
CA ASN A 239 13.80 -2.98 1.70
C ASN A 239 12.97 -4.16 2.26
N ILE A 240 12.83 -4.22 3.59
CA ILE A 240 12.01 -5.22 4.27
C ILE A 240 10.53 -5.04 3.92
N ILE A 241 9.99 -3.82 4.00
CA ILE A 241 8.59 -3.52 3.63
C ILE A 241 8.30 -3.89 2.18
N ASN A 242 9.19 -3.54 1.25
CA ASN A 242 9.00 -3.87 -0.16
C ASN A 242 8.93 -5.38 -0.39
N THR A 243 9.77 -6.15 0.30
CA THR A 243 9.74 -7.62 0.19
C THR A 243 8.46 -8.20 0.74
N ILE A 244 8.00 -7.69 1.88
CA ILE A 244 6.75 -8.11 2.51
C ILE A 244 5.55 -7.80 1.59
N ASN A 245 5.49 -6.59 1.01
CA ASN A 245 4.43 -6.20 0.08
C ASN A 245 4.43 -7.08 -1.16
N PHE A 246 5.61 -7.41 -1.69
CA PHE A 246 5.73 -8.32 -2.81
C PHE A 246 5.15 -9.70 -2.51
N ILE A 247 5.49 -10.28 -1.36
CA ILE A 247 4.93 -11.55 -0.88
C ILE A 247 3.41 -11.46 -0.74
N SER A 248 2.91 -10.41 -0.08
CA SER A 248 1.46 -10.21 0.12
C SER A 248 0.71 -10.16 -1.21
N ASN A 249 1.26 -9.47 -2.21
CA ASN A 249 0.62 -9.36 -3.52
C ASN A 249 0.62 -10.69 -4.29
N ILE A 250 1.69 -11.50 -4.17
CA ILE A 250 1.72 -12.86 -4.73
C ILE A 250 0.61 -13.71 -4.13
N GLU A 251 0.46 -13.68 -2.80
CA GLU A 251 -0.58 -14.42 -2.10
C GLU A 251 -1.98 -14.03 -2.60
N THR A 252 -2.27 -12.73 -2.67
CA THR A 252 -3.57 -12.24 -3.19
C THR A 252 -3.84 -12.69 -4.62
N ILE A 253 -2.86 -12.60 -5.52
CA ILE A 253 -3.03 -13.01 -6.93
C ILE A 253 -3.29 -14.51 -7.05
N ASN A 254 -2.59 -15.33 -6.24
CA ASN A 254 -2.75 -16.78 -6.31
C ASN A 254 -4.09 -17.24 -5.73
N GLU A 255 -4.60 -16.57 -4.70
CA GLU A 255 -5.97 -16.81 -4.19
C GLU A 255 -7.04 -16.52 -5.25
N GLU A 256 -6.89 -15.42 -5.99
CA GLU A 256 -7.80 -15.08 -7.10
C GLU A 256 -7.74 -16.14 -8.22
N LYS A 257 -6.56 -16.69 -8.52
CA LYS A 257 -6.40 -17.76 -9.53
C LYS A 257 -7.06 -19.08 -9.09
N GLU A 258 -6.92 -19.49 -7.83
CA GLU A 258 -7.57 -20.70 -7.31
C GLU A 258 -9.10 -20.58 -7.33
N PHE A 259 -9.65 -19.40 -7.05
CA PHE A 259 -11.09 -19.14 -7.14
C PHE A 259 -11.66 -19.20 -8.56
N HIS A 260 -10.85 -18.94 -9.58
CA HIS A 260 -11.26 -19.00 -10.99
C HIS A 260 -11.11 -20.40 -11.62
N LEU A 261 -10.51 -21.36 -10.91
CA LEU A 261 -10.35 -22.76 -11.33
C LEU A 261 -11.39 -23.70 -10.71
N LEU A 262 -12.26 -23.21 -9.82
CA LEU A 262 -13.40 -23.90 -9.20
C LEU A 262 -14.72 -23.44 -9.83
#